data_AF-A0A662PER6-F1
#
_entry.id   AF-A0A662PER6-F1
#
_cell.length_a   1.000
_cell.length_b   1.000
_cell.length_c   1.000
_cell.angle_alpha   90.00
_cell.angle_beta   90.00
_cell.angle_gamma   90.00
#
_symmetry.space_group_name_H-M   'P 1'
#
loop_
_entity.id
_entity.type
_entity.pdbx_description
1 polymer ?
#
loop_
_entity_poly.entity_id
_entity_poly.type
_entity_poly.pdbx_seq_one_letter_code
_entity_poly.pdbx_strand_id
1 'polypeptide(L)'
;MAKKNASVRGKGVDIFFEETKAPKSQKATFYFPQELLEKLDDVWLELRRKRRSLKKSEIVTAALKVALGEYAEKGAESALFRELTS
;
A
#
# COMPACT_ATOMS: atom_id res chain seq x y z
N MET A 1 45.86 35.55 -27.71
CA MET A 1 46.34 34.56 -26.73
C MET A 1 45.15 33.91 -26.03
N ALA A 2 45.19 32.57 -25.95
CA ALA A 2 44.42 31.62 -25.14
C ALA A 2 42.91 31.82 -24.88
N LYS A 3 42.09 31.14 -25.71
CA LYS A 3 40.81 30.55 -25.29
C LYS A 3 41.09 29.35 -24.37
N LYS A 4 40.40 29.22 -23.24
CA LYS A 4 40.38 27.99 -22.44
C LYS A 4 38.96 27.70 -21.95
N ASN A 5 38.23 26.91 -22.74
CA ASN A 5 37.07 26.17 -22.26
C ASN A 5 37.59 25.00 -21.44
N ALA A 6 37.30 24.95 -20.15
CA ALA A 6 37.76 23.88 -19.27
C ALA A 6 36.75 22.74 -19.21
N SER A 7 37.09 21.68 -19.95
CA SER A 7 36.96 20.25 -19.64
C SER A 7 35.65 19.73 -19.05
N VAL A 8 34.85 19.12 -19.93
CA VAL A 8 33.89 18.06 -19.62
C VAL A 8 34.57 17.00 -18.75
N ARG A 9 34.10 16.83 -17.51
CA ARG A 9 34.55 15.74 -16.63
C ARG A 9 33.35 15.15 -15.92
N GLY A 10 33.00 13.92 -16.30
CA GLY A 10 32.07 13.08 -15.53
C GLY A 10 30.91 12.48 -16.32
N LYS A 11 31.16 11.78 -17.43
CA LYS A 11 30.31 10.63 -17.82
C LYS A 11 30.53 9.56 -16.76
N GLY A 12 29.69 9.52 -15.73
CA GLY A 12 29.88 8.53 -14.67
C GLY A 12 28.98 8.73 -13.46
N VAL A 13 27.66 8.78 -13.66
CA VAL A 13 26.65 8.15 -12.77
C VAL A 13 25.37 7.86 -13.59
N ASP A 14 25.49 7.28 -14.79
CA ASP A 14 24.36 6.63 -15.51
C ASP A 14 24.41 5.11 -15.31
N ILE A 15 24.90 4.70 -14.15
CA ILE A 15 25.05 3.30 -13.75
C ILE A 15 24.69 3.32 -12.27
N PHE A 16 23.76 2.46 -11.83
CA PHE A 16 23.25 2.32 -10.46
C PHE A 16 22.07 3.19 -10.02
N PHE A 17 21.05 3.33 -10.87
CA PHE A 17 19.67 3.26 -10.38
C PHE A 17 18.89 2.37 -11.34
N GLU A 18 19.24 1.08 -11.30
CA GLU A 18 18.33 0.04 -11.74
C GLU A 18 17.10 0.16 -10.83
N GLU A 19 16.09 0.90 -11.32
CA GLU A 19 14.76 0.98 -10.74
C GLU A 19 14.27 -0.46 -10.63
N THR A 20 14.49 -1.06 -9.46
CA THR A 20 13.66 -2.14 -8.97
C THR A 20 12.26 -1.54 -8.86
N LYS A 21 11.51 -1.61 -9.96
CA LYS A 21 10.10 -1.25 -10.02
C LYS A 21 9.37 -2.19 -9.07
N ALA A 22 9.38 -1.84 -7.79
CA ALA A 22 8.44 -2.37 -6.82
C ALA A 22 7.05 -2.28 -7.47
N PRO A 23 6.21 -3.32 -7.33
CA PRO A 23 4.90 -3.35 -7.98
C PRO A 23 4.19 -2.03 -7.68
N LYS A 24 3.87 -1.29 -8.75
CA LYS A 24 3.31 0.06 -8.64
C LYS A 24 2.01 -0.05 -7.84
N SER A 25 2.03 0.37 -6.58
CA SER A 25 0.83 0.40 -5.75
C SER A 25 -0.13 1.40 -6.36
N GLN A 26 -1.32 0.95 -6.76
CA GLN A 26 -2.38 1.84 -7.21
C GLN A 26 -3.15 2.38 -6.01
N LYS A 27 -3.44 3.69 -6.03
CA LYS A 27 -4.25 4.33 -5.00
C LYS A 27 -5.73 4.11 -5.33
N ALA A 28 -6.47 3.55 -4.39
CA ALA A 28 -7.93 3.53 -4.40
C ALA A 28 -8.46 4.40 -3.24
N THR A 29 -9.62 5.03 -3.45
CA THR A 29 -10.29 5.83 -2.42
C THR A 29 -11.70 5.27 -2.24
N PHE A 30 -12.07 4.94 -1.01
CA PHE A 30 -13.37 4.39 -0.65
C PHE A 30 -13.99 5.24 0.46
N TYR A 31 -15.30 5.38 0.45
CA TYR A 31 -16.04 6.00 1.54
C TYR A 31 -16.33 4.95 2.61
N PHE A 32 -16.11 5.33 3.87
CA PHE A 32 -16.40 4.48 5.02
C PHE A 32 -17.34 5.22 5.98
N PRO A 33 -18.26 4.52 6.64
CA PRO A 33 -19.00 5.07 7.78
C PRO A 33 -18.02 5.54 8.87
N GLN A 34 -18.35 6.65 9.55
CA GLN A 34 -17.50 7.23 10.58
C GLN A 34 -17.16 6.22 11.69
N GLU A 35 -18.16 5.49 12.19
CA GLU A 35 -17.98 4.49 13.24
C GLU A 35 -16.97 3.39 12.86
N LEU A 36 -16.90 3.04 11.57
CA LEU A 36 -15.97 2.04 11.08
C LEU A 36 -14.54 2.58 11.00
N LEU A 37 -14.38 3.86 10.66
CA LEU A 37 -13.07 4.52 10.69
C LEU A 37 -12.54 4.67 12.12
N GLU A 38 -13.40 4.97 13.09
CA GLU A 38 -13.02 5.04 14.50
C GLU A 38 -12.51 3.68 15.00
N LYS A 39 -13.24 2.59 14.70
CA LYS A 39 -12.77 1.23 15.02
C LYS A 39 -11.45 0.87 14.32
N LEU A 40 -11.26 1.29 13.07
CA LEU A 40 -10.00 1.08 12.35
C LEU A 40 -8.84 1.82 13.05
N ASP A 41 -9.10 3.02 13.58
CA ASP A 41 -8.11 3.84 14.26
C ASP A 41 -7.70 3.25 15.60
N ASP A 42 -8.66 2.73 16.37
CA ASP A 42 -8.40 2.02 17.63
C ASP A 42 -7.53 0.78 17.39
N VAL A 43 -7.91 -0.07 16.44
CA VAL A 43 -7.15 -1.26 16.06
C VAL A 43 -5.75 -0.88 15.56
N TRP A 44 -5.64 0.19 14.78
CA TRP A 44 -4.35 0.68 14.32
C TRP A 44 -3.46 1.15 15.48
N LEU A 45 -4.02 1.89 16.45
CA LEU A 45 -3.29 2.32 17.64
C LEU A 45 -2.77 1.13 18.45
N GLU A 46 -3.59 0.10 18.65
CA GLU A 46 -3.19 -1.13 19.33
C GLU A 46 -2.06 -1.85 18.62
N LEU A 47 -2.21 -2.08 17.30
CA LEU A 47 -1.20 -2.78 16.50
C LEU A 47 0.09 -1.97 16.38
N ARG A 48 0.01 -0.63 16.39
CA ARG A 48 1.17 0.25 16.34
C ARG A 48 2.04 0.16 17.59
N ARG A 49 1.47 -0.22 18.75
CA ARG A 49 2.25 -0.53 19.96
C ARG A 49 3.21 -1.71 19.73
N LYS A 50 2.82 -2.68 18.89
CA LYS A 50 3.66 -3.83 18.51
C LYS A 50 4.56 -3.51 17.31
N ARG A 51 4.05 -2.80 16.31
CA ARG A 51 4.78 -2.43 15.09
C ARG A 51 4.61 -0.95 14.76
N ARG A 52 5.58 -0.13 15.16
CA ARG A 52 5.52 1.34 15.02
C ARG A 52 5.35 1.87 13.59
N SER A 53 5.83 1.12 12.60
CA SER A 53 5.77 1.47 11.17
C SER A 53 4.49 1.04 10.45
N LEU A 54 3.54 0.41 11.17
CA LEU A 54 2.30 -0.06 10.57
C LEU A 54 1.46 1.11 10.04
N LYS A 55 0.99 0.99 8.80
CA LYS A 55 0.08 1.95 8.16
C LYS A 55 -1.35 1.42 8.16
N LYS A 56 -2.35 2.31 8.27
CA LYS A 56 -3.77 1.95 8.15
C LYS A 56 -4.08 1.22 6.84
N SER A 57 -3.43 1.63 5.74
CA SER A 57 -3.56 0.97 4.44
C SER A 57 -3.12 -0.50 4.45
N GLU A 58 -2.16 -0.89 5.29
CA GLU A 58 -1.74 -2.28 5.42
C GLU A 58 -2.79 -3.13 6.13
N ILE A 59 -3.47 -2.56 7.14
CA ILE A 59 -4.59 -3.21 7.83
C ILE A 59 -5.74 -3.42 6.85
N VAL A 60 -6.12 -2.38 6.09
CA VAL A 60 -7.16 -2.46 5.07
C VAL A 60 -6.78 -3.48 3.99
N THR A 61 -5.53 -3.51 3.56
CA THR A 61 -5.05 -4.49 2.58
C THR A 61 -5.16 -5.92 3.11
N ALA A 62 -4.79 -6.15 4.37
CA ALA A 62 -4.89 -7.47 4.99
C ALA A 62 -6.36 -7.91 5.12
N ALA A 63 -7.23 -7.04 5.60
CA ALA A 63 -8.67 -7.31 5.71
C ALA A 63 -9.29 -7.63 4.34
N LEU A 64 -8.96 -6.85 3.31
CA LEU A 64 -9.47 -7.06 1.96
C LEU A 64 -9.00 -8.40 1.37
N LYS A 65 -7.73 -8.78 1.58
CA LYS A 65 -7.22 -10.08 1.14
C LYS A 65 -7.95 -11.24 1.79
N VAL A 66 -8.23 -11.15 3.09
CA VAL A 66 -8.97 -12.18 3.82
C VAL A 66 -10.40 -12.29 3.27
N ALA A 67 -11.09 -11.16 3.10
CA ALA A 67 -12.47 -11.17 2.60
C ALA A 67 -12.59 -11.71 1.17
N LEU A 68 -11.68 -11.30 0.27
CA LEU A 68 -11.65 -11.81 -1.10
C LEU A 68 -11.22 -13.28 -1.17
N GLY A 69 -10.29 -13.70 -0.33
CA GLY A 69 -9.87 -15.11 -0.23
C GLY A 69 -11.03 -15.98 0.25
N GLU A 70 -11.73 -15.57 1.31
CA GLU A 70 -12.89 -16.30 1.81
C GLU A 70 -14.01 -16.39 0.76
N TYR A 71 -14.27 -15.31 0.02
CA TYR A 71 -15.22 -15.33 -1.08
C TYR A 71 -14.81 -16.30 -2.19
N ALA A 72 -13.52 -16.34 -2.56
CA ALA A 72 -13.01 -17.25 -3.57
C ALA A 72 -13.13 -18.73 -3.14
N GLU A 73 -12.95 -19.03 -1.86
CA GLU A 73 -13.04 -20.39 -1.32
C GLU A 73 -14.49 -20.86 -1.08
N LYS A 74 -15.32 -19.99 -0.50
CA LYS A 74 -16.66 -20.37 0.01
C LYS A 74 -17.82 -19.87 -0.84
N GLY A 75 -17.57 -18.95 -1.78
CA GLY A 75 -18.59 -18.36 -2.64
C GLY A 75 -19.79 -17.82 -1.84
N ALA A 76 -20.96 -18.42 -2.06
CA ALA A 76 -22.23 -18.03 -1.44
C ALA A 76 -22.27 -18.20 0.10
N GLU A 77 -21.35 -18.96 0.68
CA GLU A 77 -21.25 -19.11 2.13
C GLU A 77 -20.31 -18.10 2.80
N SER A 78 -19.60 -17.29 2.02
CA SER A 78 -18.67 -16.30 2.55
C SER A 78 -19.40 -15.19 3.32
N ALA A 79 -18.74 -14.63 4.33
CA ALA A 79 -19.26 -13.48 5.07
C ALA A 79 -19.55 -12.30 4.14
N LEU A 80 -18.69 -12.08 3.14
CA LEU A 80 -18.84 -11.03 2.14
C LEU A 80 -20.12 -11.22 1.30
N PHE A 81 -20.42 -12.44 0.84
CA PHE A 81 -21.66 -12.70 0.11
C PHE A 81 -22.87 -12.42 1.01
N ARG A 82 -22.87 -12.94 2.24
CA ARG A 82 -23.98 -12.75 3.19
C ARG A 82 -24.24 -11.30 3.53
N GLU A 83 -23.22 -10.46 3.75
CA GLU A 83 -23.42 -9.04 4.04
C GLU A 83 -23.95 -8.24 2.85
N LEU A 84 -23.60 -8.63 1.62
CA LEU A 84 -23.94 -7.87 0.41
C LEU A 84 -25.20 -8.35 -0.30
N THR A 85 -25.70 -9.55 0.01
CA THR A 85 -26.93 -10.09 -0.60
C THR A 85 -28.07 -10.31 0.40
N SER A 86 -27.91 -9.88 1.66
CA SER A 86 -28.96 -9.95 2.68
C SER A 86 -29.89 -8.73 2.67
#